data_AF-A0A6J6B9K1-F1
#
_entry.id   AF-A0A6J6B9K1-F1
#
_cell.length_a   1.000
_cell.length_b   1.000
_cell.length_c   1.000
_cell.angle_alpha   90.00
_cell.angle_beta   90.00
_cell.angle_gamma   90.00
#
_symmetry.space_group_name_H-M   'P 1'
#
loop_
_entity.id
_entity.type
_entity.pdbx_description
1 polymer ?
#
loop_
_entity_poly.entity_id
_entity_poly.type
_entity_poly.pdbx_seq_one_letter_code
_entity_poly.pdbx_strand_id
1 'polypeptide(L)'
;MTEPGRTSSTNSGSLPASQFTGLILLSGVDTPGITQALFTALAPFSITIIDIEQVVARDRVILTVLISLNPDHREAIEEDLNACALELGVDIATSFQVQEISSIAAKTGLMHVVALGNPLAPSAIASIAAEIAEHGGNIERIHRTASYPITAIEFVISEVDQQCIREGLAQIANSEGVDIAVSPGGLMRWAKKLVVMDVDSTLIQQEVIDLLGTHAGVETQIREITERAMRGEIDFEASLRARVALLEGLDESVISQVRNQIVLTPGARTLVTTLQKLGHSVAVVSGGFTAVIEPLIKELNISHYRANSLEIIGGKLTGKITGKIIDRAAKAEALRDFAKAEGVELEQTIAIGDGANDLDMIAAAGLGIAFNAKPAVKAAADSTVSAPYLDSVLYLLGITREEVEEASFKAGKRE
;
A
#
# COMPACT_ATOMS: atom_id res chain seq x y z
N MET A 1 49.79 -57.79 -0.79
CA MET A 1 49.28 -57.12 -1.99
C MET A 1 48.77 -55.77 -1.55
N THR A 2 49.56 -54.74 -1.87
CA THR A 2 49.28 -53.32 -1.65
C THR A 2 48.37 -52.80 -2.75
N GLU A 3 47.17 -52.35 -2.41
CA GLU A 3 46.35 -51.52 -3.32
C GLU A 3 46.60 -50.03 -3.06
N PRO A 4 46.59 -49.17 -4.09
CA PRO A 4 47.08 -47.80 -4.01
C PRO A 4 46.00 -46.81 -3.55
N GLY A 5 46.46 -45.77 -2.88
CA GLY A 5 45.64 -44.70 -2.32
C GLY A 5 44.79 -43.97 -3.36
N ARG A 6 43.49 -43.87 -3.06
CA ARG A 6 42.57 -42.94 -3.72
C ARG A 6 42.82 -41.54 -3.13
N THR A 7 43.55 -40.70 -3.85
CA THR A 7 43.57 -39.26 -3.59
C THR A 7 42.21 -38.69 -3.99
N SER A 8 41.35 -38.43 -3.02
CA SER A 8 40.15 -37.60 -3.21
C SER A 8 40.57 -36.14 -3.32
N SER A 9 40.79 -35.67 -4.53
CA SER A 9 40.84 -34.23 -4.83
C SER A 9 39.42 -33.66 -4.69
N THR A 10 39.03 -33.28 -3.48
CA THR A 10 37.90 -32.37 -3.27
C THR A 10 38.32 -31.01 -3.80
N ASN A 11 38.03 -30.77 -5.07
CA ASN A 11 38.11 -29.45 -5.67
C ASN A 11 36.95 -28.63 -5.11
N SER A 12 37.10 -28.13 -3.87
CA SER A 12 36.27 -27.06 -3.35
C SER A 12 36.68 -25.79 -4.08
N GLY A 13 36.17 -25.62 -5.31
CA GLY A 13 36.34 -24.40 -6.06
C GLY A 13 35.72 -23.26 -5.28
N SER A 14 36.53 -22.51 -4.55
CA SER A 14 36.16 -21.17 -4.12
C SER A 14 35.76 -20.40 -5.38
N LEU A 15 34.53 -19.88 -5.41
CA LEU A 15 34.14 -18.93 -6.45
C LEU A 15 35.22 -17.83 -6.51
N PRO A 16 35.72 -17.48 -7.70
CA PRO A 16 36.75 -16.45 -7.82
C PRO A 16 36.25 -15.16 -7.17
N ALA A 17 37.08 -14.52 -6.35
CA ALA A 17 36.68 -13.33 -5.59
C ALA A 17 36.24 -12.15 -6.50
N SER A 18 36.69 -12.17 -7.76
CA SER A 18 36.34 -11.20 -8.79
C SER A 18 36.08 -11.86 -10.14
N GLN A 19 35.30 -11.19 -10.98
CA GLN A 19 34.91 -11.65 -12.30
C GLN A 19 35.02 -10.50 -13.31
N PHE A 20 35.46 -10.79 -14.54
CA PHE A 20 35.41 -9.80 -15.62
C PHE A 20 34.00 -9.72 -16.19
N THR A 21 33.48 -8.51 -16.27
CA THR A 21 32.09 -8.22 -16.59
C THR A 21 31.98 -7.15 -17.68
N GLY A 22 30.88 -7.18 -18.43
CA GLY A 22 30.50 -6.15 -19.39
C GLY A 22 29.06 -5.72 -19.15
N LEU A 23 28.82 -4.43 -18.96
CA LEU A 23 27.48 -3.86 -18.99
C LEU A 23 27.20 -3.38 -20.41
N ILE A 24 26.12 -3.86 -21.01
CA ILE A 24 25.61 -3.45 -22.30
C ILE A 24 24.34 -2.65 -22.06
N LEU A 25 24.28 -1.42 -22.56
CA LEU A 25 23.12 -0.52 -22.51
C LEU A 25 22.66 -0.25 -23.93
N LEU A 26 21.52 -0.81 -24.31
CA LEU A 26 20.85 -0.53 -25.58
C LEU A 26 19.73 0.48 -25.32
N SER A 27 19.69 1.56 -26.10
CA SER A 27 18.60 2.55 -26.07
C SER A 27 18.20 3.02 -27.47
N GLY A 28 16.91 3.16 -27.74
CA GLY A 28 16.45 3.52 -29.08
C GLY A 28 14.95 3.61 -29.22
N VAL A 29 14.47 3.61 -30.47
CA VAL A 29 13.04 3.43 -30.77
C VAL A 29 12.68 1.96 -30.60
N ASP A 30 11.63 1.66 -29.85
CA ASP A 30 11.19 0.28 -29.64
C ASP A 30 10.66 -0.34 -30.95
N THR A 31 11.19 -1.51 -31.31
CA THR A 31 10.74 -2.27 -32.46
C THR A 31 10.79 -3.78 -32.16
N PRO A 32 9.86 -4.58 -32.71
CA PRO A 32 9.92 -6.04 -32.55
C PRO A 32 11.24 -6.61 -33.07
N GLY A 33 11.89 -7.43 -32.25
CA GLY A 33 13.12 -8.14 -32.63
C GLY A 33 14.43 -7.56 -32.09
N ILE A 34 14.42 -6.38 -31.44
CA ILE A 34 15.62 -5.78 -30.82
C ILE A 34 16.34 -6.77 -29.88
N THR A 35 15.60 -7.36 -28.93
CA THR A 35 16.14 -8.31 -27.97
C THR A 35 16.71 -9.55 -28.69
N GLN A 36 16.01 -10.05 -29.72
CA GLN A 36 16.48 -11.19 -30.51
C GLN A 36 17.81 -10.88 -31.21
N ALA A 37 17.89 -9.74 -31.90
CA ALA A 37 19.07 -9.33 -32.65
C ALA A 37 20.28 -9.14 -31.73
N LEU A 38 20.10 -8.47 -30.59
CA LEU A 38 21.16 -8.30 -29.58
C LEU A 38 21.72 -9.65 -29.12
N PHE A 39 20.86 -10.58 -28.69
CA PHE A 39 21.33 -11.88 -28.20
C PHE A 39 21.84 -12.79 -29.33
N THR A 40 21.41 -12.58 -30.57
CA THR A 40 21.99 -13.26 -31.74
C THR A 40 23.42 -12.81 -31.99
N ALA A 41 23.71 -11.50 -31.87
CA ALA A 41 25.07 -10.96 -31.98
C ALA A 41 25.99 -11.47 -30.86
N LEU A 42 25.44 -11.68 -29.65
CA LEU A 42 26.21 -12.19 -28.50
C LEU A 42 26.38 -13.72 -28.48
N ALA A 43 25.54 -14.47 -29.19
CA ALA A 43 25.52 -15.95 -29.16
C ALA A 43 26.84 -16.64 -29.56
N PRO A 44 27.68 -16.11 -30.46
CA PRO A 44 28.97 -16.73 -30.81
C PRO A 44 29.99 -16.74 -29.68
N PHE A 45 29.84 -15.87 -28.67
CA PHE A 45 30.81 -15.71 -27.60
C PHE A 45 30.52 -16.63 -26.40
N SER A 46 31.58 -17.13 -25.75
CA SER A 46 31.45 -17.81 -24.46
C SER A 46 31.27 -16.77 -23.35
N ILE A 47 30.01 -16.38 -23.14
CA ILE A 47 29.59 -15.42 -22.11
C ILE A 47 28.49 -16.03 -21.24
N THR A 48 28.30 -15.46 -20.06
CA THR A 48 27.18 -15.79 -19.16
C THR A 48 26.40 -14.52 -18.88
N ILE A 49 25.08 -14.54 -19.06
CA ILE A 49 24.22 -13.43 -18.66
C ILE A 49 24.11 -13.47 -17.13
N ILE A 50 24.50 -12.37 -16.48
CA ILE A 50 24.40 -12.18 -15.05
C ILE A 50 23.04 -11.54 -14.70
N ASP A 51 22.68 -10.49 -15.44
CA ASP A 51 21.45 -9.74 -15.22
C ASP A 51 20.91 -9.16 -16.54
N ILE A 52 19.60 -8.96 -16.61
CA ILE A 52 18.90 -8.40 -17.77
C ILE A 52 17.66 -7.63 -17.33
N GLU A 53 17.58 -6.36 -17.72
CA GLU A 53 16.39 -5.54 -17.50
C GLU A 53 15.99 -4.81 -18.79
N GLN A 54 14.70 -4.80 -19.09
CA GLN A 54 14.15 -4.05 -20.22
C GLN A 54 13.00 -3.17 -19.73
N VAL A 55 13.04 -1.90 -20.11
CA VAL A 55 11.96 -0.95 -19.90
C VAL A 55 11.57 -0.35 -21.24
N VAL A 56 10.27 -0.36 -21.53
CA VAL A 56 9.68 0.33 -22.67
C VAL A 56 8.81 1.46 -22.16
N ALA A 57 9.08 2.67 -22.61
CA ALA A 57 8.34 3.87 -22.25
C ALA A 57 7.91 4.61 -23.52
N ARG A 58 6.60 4.55 -23.83
CA ARG A 58 6.06 4.95 -25.14
C ARG A 58 6.75 4.14 -26.24
N ASP A 59 7.31 4.79 -27.24
CA ASP A 59 8.02 4.13 -28.36
C ASP A 59 9.53 4.07 -28.14
N ARG A 60 9.99 4.12 -26.88
CA ARG A 60 11.42 4.08 -26.53
C ARG A 60 11.74 2.86 -25.67
N VAL A 61 12.83 2.18 -26.01
CA VAL A 61 13.35 1.05 -25.25
C VAL A 61 14.66 1.42 -24.58
N ILE A 62 14.85 0.93 -23.35
CA ILE A 62 16.12 0.81 -22.66
C ILE A 62 16.27 -0.66 -22.26
N LEU A 63 17.34 -1.32 -22.71
CA LEU A 63 17.67 -2.71 -22.40
C LEU A 63 19.09 -2.74 -21.83
N THR A 64 19.22 -3.14 -20.56
CA THR A 64 20.49 -3.37 -19.89
C THR A 64 20.77 -4.86 -19.81
N VAL A 65 22.00 -5.26 -20.14
CA VAL A 65 22.46 -6.64 -20.02
C VAL A 65 23.82 -6.63 -19.33
N LEU A 66 23.91 -7.26 -18.17
CA LEU A 66 25.18 -7.49 -17.49
C LEU A 66 25.66 -8.89 -17.84
N ILE A 67 26.86 -8.99 -18.40
CA ILE A 67 27.45 -10.27 -18.81
C ILE A 67 28.77 -10.53 -18.10
N SER A 68 29.08 -11.79 -17.84
CA SER A 68 30.45 -12.25 -17.61
C SER A 68 31.05 -12.80 -18.88
N LEU A 69 32.32 -12.50 -19.11
CA LEU A 69 33.06 -12.89 -20.31
C LEU A 69 34.55 -13.06 -20.00
N ASN A 70 35.26 -13.78 -20.88
CA ASN A 70 36.72 -13.69 -20.94
C ASN A 70 37.11 -12.29 -21.45
N PRO A 71 38.05 -11.57 -20.80
CA PRO A 71 38.61 -10.31 -21.30
C PRO A 71 39.01 -10.30 -22.78
N ASP A 72 39.48 -11.44 -23.29
CA ASP A 72 39.92 -11.57 -24.69
C ASP A 72 38.78 -11.38 -25.71
N HIS A 73 37.52 -11.53 -25.29
CA HIS A 73 36.35 -11.35 -26.18
C HIS A 73 35.91 -9.88 -26.29
N ARG A 74 36.48 -8.96 -25.50
CA ARG A 74 36.00 -7.58 -25.39
C ARG A 74 35.90 -6.86 -26.74
N GLU A 75 37.00 -6.80 -27.49
CA GLU A 75 37.06 -6.03 -28.74
C GLU A 75 36.10 -6.59 -29.80
N ALA A 76 36.03 -7.93 -29.92
CA ALA A 76 35.14 -8.59 -30.86
C ALA A 76 33.65 -8.39 -30.50
N ILE A 77 33.31 -8.43 -29.21
CA ILE A 77 31.95 -8.13 -28.73
C ILE A 77 31.61 -6.67 -29.02
N GLU A 78 32.52 -5.72 -28.77
CA GLU A 78 32.29 -4.30 -29.09
C GLU A 78 32.03 -4.10 -30.59
N GLU A 79 32.78 -4.78 -31.47
CA GLU A 79 32.58 -4.70 -32.92
C GLU A 79 31.21 -5.25 -33.37
N ASP A 80 30.84 -6.46 -32.93
CA ASP A 80 29.56 -7.09 -33.28
C ASP A 80 28.35 -6.30 -32.73
N LEU A 81 28.47 -5.73 -31.53
CA LEU A 81 27.44 -4.87 -30.95
C LEU A 81 27.30 -3.55 -31.71
N ASN A 82 28.40 -2.94 -32.16
CA ASN A 82 28.34 -1.73 -32.98
C ASN A 82 27.66 -1.99 -34.35
N ALA A 83 27.93 -3.16 -34.96
CA ALA A 83 27.24 -3.58 -36.19
C ALA A 83 25.74 -3.78 -35.94
N CYS A 84 25.38 -4.45 -34.83
CA CYS A 84 23.99 -4.65 -34.42
C CYS A 84 23.26 -3.32 -34.17
N ALA A 85 23.92 -2.36 -33.51
CA ALA A 85 23.37 -1.02 -33.27
C ALA A 85 23.00 -0.30 -34.58
N LEU A 86 23.90 -0.35 -35.57
CA LEU A 86 23.67 0.23 -36.89
C LEU A 86 22.52 -0.44 -37.66
N GLU A 87 22.43 -1.76 -37.61
CA GLU A 87 21.35 -2.52 -38.26
C GLU A 87 19.98 -2.19 -37.68
N LEU A 88 19.89 -2.11 -36.35
CA LEU A 88 18.65 -1.84 -35.63
C LEU A 88 18.28 -0.35 -35.58
N GLY A 89 19.21 0.55 -35.87
CA GLY A 89 19.02 2.00 -35.71
C GLY A 89 18.85 2.40 -34.24
N VAL A 90 19.59 1.75 -33.34
CA VAL A 90 19.59 2.02 -31.89
C VAL A 90 21.00 2.39 -31.43
N ASP A 91 21.12 2.97 -30.24
CA ASP A 91 22.41 3.22 -29.59
C ASP A 91 22.74 2.05 -28.66
N ILE A 92 23.95 1.49 -28.78
CA ILE A 92 24.48 0.49 -27.84
C ILE A 92 25.76 1.04 -27.22
N ALA A 93 25.78 1.18 -25.90
CA ALA A 93 26.95 1.54 -25.12
C ALA A 93 27.42 0.34 -24.30
N THR A 94 28.74 0.18 -24.18
CA THR A 94 29.36 -0.92 -23.41
C THR A 94 30.33 -0.39 -22.36
N SER A 95 30.41 -1.07 -21.23
CA SER A 95 31.38 -0.78 -20.16
C SER A 95 31.91 -2.09 -19.59
N PHE A 96 33.21 -2.36 -19.79
CA PHE A 96 33.87 -3.59 -19.34
C PHE A 96 34.79 -3.33 -18.17
N GLN A 97 34.68 -4.15 -17.12
CA GLN A 97 35.46 -4.00 -15.90
C GLN A 97 35.57 -5.30 -15.09
N VAL A 98 36.62 -5.38 -14.26
CA VAL A 98 36.73 -6.41 -13.21
C VAL A 98 35.87 -5.95 -12.02
N GLN A 99 34.93 -6.77 -11.58
CA GLN A 99 34.08 -6.52 -10.42
C GLN A 99 34.23 -7.60 -9.36
N GLU A 100 34.06 -7.23 -8.09
CA GLU A 100 33.88 -8.21 -7.02
C GLU A 100 32.46 -8.78 -7.05
N ILE A 101 32.30 -10.06 -6.71
CA ILE A 101 30.98 -10.72 -6.76
C ILE A 101 29.98 -10.06 -5.78
N SER A 102 30.48 -9.45 -4.70
CA SER A 102 29.64 -8.76 -3.69
C SER A 102 28.86 -7.55 -4.26
N SER A 103 29.38 -6.85 -5.27
CA SER A 103 28.70 -5.71 -5.90
C SER A 103 27.58 -6.12 -6.87
N ILE A 104 27.48 -7.42 -7.16
CA ILE A 104 26.51 -8.03 -8.09
C ILE A 104 25.36 -8.69 -7.30
N ALA A 105 25.49 -8.83 -5.98
CA ALA A 105 24.48 -9.44 -5.15
C ALA A 105 23.20 -8.59 -5.09
N ALA A 106 22.04 -9.25 -5.08
CA ALA A 106 20.76 -8.58 -4.92
C ALA A 106 20.74 -7.77 -3.61
N LYS A 107 20.40 -6.49 -3.70
CA LYS A 107 20.29 -5.61 -2.53
C LYS A 107 19.21 -6.13 -1.59
N THR A 108 19.57 -6.30 -0.31
CA THR A 108 18.64 -6.69 0.75
C THR A 108 18.10 -5.46 1.47
N GLY A 109 16.90 -5.56 2.05
CA GLY A 109 16.32 -4.47 2.82
C GLY A 109 15.75 -3.33 1.98
N LEU A 110 15.33 -3.61 0.74
CA LEU A 110 14.61 -2.64 -0.08
C LEU A 110 13.36 -2.16 0.63
N MET A 111 13.04 -0.88 0.47
CA MET A 111 11.81 -0.27 0.93
C MET A 111 11.08 0.39 -0.23
N HIS A 112 9.79 0.58 -0.04
CA HIS A 112 8.92 1.20 -1.03
C HIS A 112 8.33 2.47 -0.43
N VAL A 113 8.58 3.59 -1.09
CA VAL A 113 7.97 4.87 -0.80
C VAL A 113 6.96 5.16 -1.90
N VAL A 114 5.69 5.29 -1.54
CA VAL A 114 4.63 5.63 -2.49
C VAL A 114 4.16 7.04 -2.17
N ALA A 115 4.20 7.93 -3.16
CA ALA A 115 3.68 9.28 -3.08
C ALA A 115 2.43 9.42 -3.94
N LEU A 116 1.35 9.94 -3.37
CA LEU A 116 0.10 10.27 -4.05
C LEU A 116 -0.09 11.79 -4.09
N GLY A 117 -0.52 12.29 -5.25
CA GLY A 117 -0.84 13.72 -5.41
C GLY A 117 -1.77 13.97 -6.59
N ASN A 118 -2.55 15.06 -6.51
CA ASN A 118 -3.43 15.51 -7.59
C ASN A 118 -3.44 17.05 -7.70
N PRO A 119 -2.52 17.66 -8.48
CA PRO A 119 -1.41 17.02 -9.19
C PRO A 119 -0.23 16.68 -8.25
N LEU A 120 0.62 15.74 -8.66
CA LEU A 120 1.90 15.51 -7.98
C LEU A 120 2.96 16.45 -8.57
N ALA A 121 3.35 17.48 -7.82
CA ALA A 121 4.25 18.52 -8.29
C ALA A 121 5.72 18.04 -8.36
N PRO A 122 6.55 18.58 -9.28
CA PRO A 122 7.99 18.28 -9.29
C PRO A 122 8.72 18.63 -7.99
N SER A 123 8.25 19.65 -7.25
CA SER A 123 8.82 20.01 -5.94
C SER A 123 8.68 18.85 -4.95
N ALA A 124 7.52 18.19 -4.90
CA ALA A 124 7.30 17.04 -4.04
C ALA A 124 8.26 15.89 -4.36
N ILE A 125 8.45 15.60 -5.65
CA ILE A 125 9.42 14.57 -6.09
C ILE A 125 10.85 14.94 -5.68
N ALA A 126 11.23 16.21 -5.85
CA ALA A 126 12.55 16.71 -5.47
C ALA A 126 12.77 16.64 -3.95
N SER A 127 11.78 17.04 -3.15
CA SER A 127 11.82 16.99 -1.68
C SER A 127 11.94 15.54 -1.18
N ILE A 128 11.15 14.61 -1.74
CA ILE A 128 11.25 13.17 -1.42
C ILE A 128 12.65 12.65 -1.75
N ALA A 129 13.16 12.94 -2.95
CA ALA A 129 14.49 12.48 -3.37
C ALA A 129 15.62 13.09 -2.52
N ALA A 130 15.48 14.36 -2.11
CA ALA A 130 16.43 15.03 -1.24
C ALA A 130 16.48 14.37 0.15
N GLU A 131 15.33 14.05 0.73
CA GLU A 131 15.23 13.36 2.03
C GLU A 131 15.90 11.99 2.01
N ILE A 132 15.63 11.21 0.96
CA ILE A 132 16.26 9.89 0.77
C ILE A 132 17.79 10.05 0.70
N ALA A 133 18.26 11.03 -0.08
CA ALA A 133 19.70 11.28 -0.25
C ALA A 133 20.37 11.82 1.02
N GLU A 134 19.71 12.68 1.79
CA GLU A 134 20.22 13.24 3.05
C GLU A 134 20.48 12.14 4.10
N HIS A 135 19.67 11.08 4.07
CA HIS A 135 19.84 9.90 4.91
C HIS A 135 20.71 8.79 4.28
N GLY A 136 21.41 9.09 3.17
CA GLY A 136 22.32 8.16 2.51
C GLY A 136 21.64 7.05 1.71
N GLY A 137 20.32 7.13 1.53
CA GLY A 137 19.57 6.17 0.74
C GLY A 137 19.79 6.32 -0.76
N ASN A 138 19.65 5.21 -1.49
CA ASN A 138 19.65 5.21 -2.94
C ASN A 138 18.25 4.93 -3.49
N ILE A 139 17.90 5.57 -4.60
CA ILE A 139 16.68 5.26 -5.35
C ILE A 139 17.03 4.25 -6.44
N GLU A 140 16.60 3.01 -6.26
CA GLU A 140 16.82 1.92 -7.21
C GLU A 140 15.91 2.04 -8.43
N ARG A 141 14.65 2.41 -8.21
CA ARG A 141 13.65 2.47 -9.28
C ARG A 141 12.55 3.46 -8.95
N ILE A 142 12.07 4.18 -9.97
CA ILE A 142 10.88 5.02 -9.88
C ILE A 142 9.90 4.56 -10.96
N HIS A 143 8.63 4.37 -10.59
CA HIS A 143 7.59 4.07 -11.57
C HIS A 143 6.23 4.58 -11.10
N ARG A 144 5.33 4.81 -12.06
CA ARG A 144 3.96 5.22 -11.78
C ARG A 144 3.09 4.00 -11.54
N THR A 145 2.38 3.98 -10.42
CA THR A 145 1.41 2.92 -10.07
C THR A 145 -0.03 3.32 -10.37
N ALA A 146 -0.33 4.63 -10.48
CA ALA A 146 -1.64 5.12 -10.92
C ALA A 146 -1.54 6.49 -11.60
N SER A 147 -2.38 6.73 -12.61
CA SER A 147 -2.59 8.05 -13.22
C SER A 147 -3.95 8.66 -12.90
N TYR A 148 -4.88 7.85 -12.38
CA TYR A 148 -6.26 8.20 -12.06
C TYR A 148 -6.78 7.29 -10.94
N PRO A 149 -7.66 7.76 -10.03
CA PRO A 149 -8.15 9.14 -9.88
C PRO A 149 -7.12 10.09 -9.27
N ILE A 150 -6.02 9.55 -8.75
CA ILE A 150 -4.89 10.27 -8.20
C ILE A 150 -3.60 9.78 -8.87
N THR A 151 -2.60 10.66 -9.02
CA THR A 151 -1.28 10.23 -9.50
C THR A 151 -0.55 9.56 -8.36
N ALA A 152 -0.08 8.34 -8.58
CA ALA A 152 0.71 7.58 -7.62
C ALA A 152 2.07 7.22 -8.23
N ILE A 153 3.15 7.60 -7.55
CA ILE A 153 4.52 7.29 -7.93
C ILE A 153 5.16 6.48 -6.81
N GLU A 154 5.75 5.35 -7.18
CA GLU A 154 6.48 4.48 -6.26
C GLU A 154 7.99 4.56 -6.52
N PHE A 155 8.72 4.81 -5.44
CA PHE A 155 10.16 4.76 -5.34
C PHE A 155 10.55 3.48 -4.61
N VAL A 156 11.38 2.66 -5.25
CA VAL A 156 12.06 1.55 -4.58
C VAL A 156 13.41 2.09 -4.12
N ILE A 157 13.65 2.04 -2.81
CA ILE A 157 14.83 2.63 -2.17
C ILE A 157 15.62 1.58 -1.40
N SER A 158 16.90 1.85 -1.18
CA SER A 158 17.82 1.01 -0.42
C SER A 158 18.72 1.85 0.49
N GLU A 159 19.51 1.19 1.33
CA GLU A 159 20.60 1.81 2.10
C GLU A 159 20.18 2.90 3.10
N VAL A 160 18.91 2.90 3.51
CA VAL A 160 18.37 3.87 4.48
C VAL A 160 17.59 3.19 5.60
N ASP A 161 17.63 3.77 6.79
CA ASP A 161 16.87 3.29 7.95
C ASP A 161 15.38 3.60 7.82
N GLN A 162 14.53 2.62 8.16
CA GLN A 162 13.09 2.72 8.01
C GLN A 162 12.46 3.77 8.93
N GLN A 163 12.93 3.89 10.17
CA GLN A 163 12.34 4.82 11.13
C GLN A 163 12.68 6.25 10.73
N CYS A 164 13.95 6.49 10.41
CA CYS A 164 14.45 7.80 9.99
C CYS A 164 13.69 8.32 8.75
N ILE A 165 13.59 7.48 7.71
CA ILE A 165 12.96 7.92 6.46
C ILE A 165 11.45 8.14 6.60
N ARG A 166 10.76 7.39 7.47
CA ARG A 166 9.33 7.62 7.76
C ARG A 166 9.09 8.98 8.39
N GLU A 167 9.88 9.35 9.39
CA GLU A 167 9.74 10.63 10.09
C GLU A 167 10.01 11.82 9.16
N GLY A 168 11.07 11.74 8.35
CA GLY A 168 11.42 12.76 7.36
C GLY A 168 10.34 12.94 6.28
N LEU A 169 9.92 11.84 5.67
CA LEU A 169 8.90 11.88 4.62
C LEU A 169 7.52 12.30 5.13
N ALA A 170 7.18 12.05 6.40
CA ALA A 170 5.96 12.57 7.00
C ALA A 170 5.94 14.11 7.07
N GLN A 171 7.10 14.75 7.27
CA GLN A 171 7.20 16.22 7.24
C GLN A 171 7.00 16.74 5.81
N ILE A 172 7.60 16.07 4.83
CA ILE A 172 7.49 16.42 3.40
C ILE A 172 6.06 16.26 2.90
N ALA A 173 5.38 15.18 3.29
CA ALA A 173 3.97 14.96 2.98
C ALA A 173 3.12 16.18 3.37
N ASN A 174 3.34 16.70 4.59
CA ASN A 174 2.64 17.87 5.08
C ASN A 174 3.02 19.17 4.37
N SER A 175 4.31 19.41 4.10
CA SER A 175 4.76 20.67 3.47
C SER A 175 4.42 20.76 1.99
N GLU A 176 4.46 19.64 1.27
CA GLU A 176 4.18 19.56 -0.17
C GLU A 176 2.70 19.27 -0.47
N GLY A 177 1.89 18.95 0.54
CA GLY A 177 0.48 18.64 0.37
C GLY A 177 0.25 17.35 -0.42
N VAL A 178 1.10 16.35 -0.19
CA VAL A 178 1.05 15.02 -0.83
C VAL A 178 0.89 13.95 0.23
N ASP A 179 0.31 12.82 -0.14
CA ASP A 179 0.20 11.67 0.75
C ASP A 179 1.38 10.74 0.51
N ILE A 180 2.09 10.30 1.56
CA ILE A 180 3.24 9.41 1.43
C ILE A 180 3.08 8.20 2.34
N ALA A 181 3.36 7.01 1.83
CA ALA A 181 3.49 5.79 2.62
C ALA A 181 4.87 5.16 2.43
N VAL A 182 5.45 4.67 3.52
CA VAL A 182 6.67 3.87 3.51
C VAL A 182 6.31 2.45 3.92
N SER A 183 6.71 1.47 3.12
CA SER A 183 6.46 0.06 3.39
C SER A 183 7.72 -0.80 3.17
N PRO A 184 7.88 -1.90 3.93
CA PRO A 184 8.98 -2.82 3.72
C PRO A 184 8.84 -3.52 2.37
N GLY A 185 9.95 -3.71 1.67
CA GLY A 185 10.03 -4.53 0.46
C GLY A 185 10.20 -6.02 0.77
N GLY A 186 10.65 -6.76 -0.25
CA GLY A 186 10.89 -8.20 -0.14
C GLY A 186 9.62 -9.02 0.07
N LEU A 187 9.73 -10.16 0.77
CA LEU A 187 8.62 -11.11 0.95
C LEU A 187 7.42 -10.50 1.70
N MET A 188 7.68 -9.59 2.64
CA MET A 188 6.63 -8.94 3.44
C MET A 188 5.65 -8.13 2.58
N ARG A 189 6.10 -7.61 1.44
CA ARG A 189 5.24 -6.88 0.51
C ARG A 189 4.08 -7.74 -0.02
N TRP A 190 4.33 -9.02 -0.21
CA TRP A 190 3.40 -10.02 -0.79
C TRP A 190 2.62 -10.80 0.28
N ALA A 191 2.90 -10.55 1.56
CA ALA A 191 2.21 -11.25 2.64
C ALA A 191 0.70 -10.95 2.62
N LYS A 192 -0.08 -11.89 3.13
CA LYS A 192 -1.51 -11.65 3.39
C LYS A 192 -1.64 -10.51 4.39
N LYS A 193 -2.45 -9.51 4.04
CA LYS A 193 -2.74 -8.35 4.89
C LYS A 193 -4.16 -8.46 5.45
N LEU A 194 -4.37 -7.90 6.63
CA LEU A 194 -5.68 -7.62 7.20
C LEU A 194 -5.90 -6.10 7.20
N VAL A 195 -6.91 -5.64 6.48
CA VAL A 195 -7.32 -4.24 6.47
C VAL A 195 -8.52 -4.06 7.38
N VAL A 196 -8.39 -3.23 8.41
CA VAL A 196 -9.44 -2.90 9.36
C VAL A 196 -9.81 -1.43 9.20
N MET A 197 -11.09 -1.15 8.98
CA MET A 197 -11.55 0.21 8.69
C MET A 197 -12.57 0.69 9.72
N ASP A 198 -12.55 1.99 10.04
CA ASP A 198 -13.74 2.64 10.59
C ASP A 198 -14.87 2.64 9.56
N VAL A 199 -16.09 2.86 10.05
CA VAL A 199 -17.30 2.92 9.23
C VAL A 199 -17.72 4.35 8.96
N ASP A 200 -18.15 5.08 9.99
CA ASP A 200 -18.61 6.46 9.87
C ASP A 200 -17.46 7.34 9.34
N SER A 201 -17.76 8.25 8.40
CA SER A 201 -16.79 9.14 7.75
C SER A 201 -15.57 8.46 7.06
N THR A 202 -15.54 7.13 6.98
CA THR A 202 -14.46 6.34 6.37
C THR A 202 -15.01 5.37 5.33
N LEU A 203 -15.65 4.26 5.72
CA LEU A 203 -16.30 3.32 4.78
C LEU A 203 -17.55 3.94 4.14
N ILE A 204 -18.28 4.72 4.92
CA ILE A 204 -19.48 5.46 4.51
C ILE A 204 -19.26 6.96 4.69
N GLN A 205 -20.02 7.77 3.97
CA GLN A 205 -19.85 9.23 4.00
C GLN A 205 -20.54 9.91 5.19
N GLN A 206 -21.47 9.22 5.84
CA GLN A 206 -22.32 9.78 6.89
C GLN A 206 -21.83 9.38 8.28
N GLU A 207 -22.25 10.17 9.26
CA GLU A 207 -22.27 9.79 10.68
C GLU A 207 -23.64 9.17 11.00
N VAL A 208 -23.70 7.87 11.28
CA VAL A 208 -24.97 7.15 11.48
C VAL A 208 -25.81 7.74 12.61
N ILE A 209 -25.17 8.21 13.69
CA ILE A 209 -25.87 8.78 14.84
C ILE A 209 -26.53 10.12 14.52
N ASP A 210 -25.96 10.91 13.61
CA ASP A 210 -26.52 12.17 13.18
C ASP A 210 -27.78 11.94 12.34
N LEU A 211 -27.76 10.94 11.45
CA LEU A 211 -28.95 10.51 10.69
C LEU A 211 -30.09 10.08 11.61
N LEU A 212 -29.80 9.30 12.67
CA LEU A 212 -30.78 8.93 13.69
C LEU A 212 -31.30 10.17 14.43
N GLY A 213 -30.42 11.13 14.73
CA GLY A 213 -30.76 12.41 15.35
C GLY A 213 -31.73 13.25 14.54
N THR A 214 -31.56 13.31 13.22
CA THR A 214 -32.48 14.01 12.32
C THR A 214 -33.88 13.39 12.37
N HIS A 215 -34.00 12.06 12.41
CA HIS A 215 -35.30 11.40 12.56
C HIS A 215 -35.95 11.60 13.94
N ALA A 216 -35.14 11.77 14.99
CA ALA A 216 -35.62 12.15 16.33
C ALA A 216 -35.89 13.65 16.49
N GLY A 217 -35.50 14.50 15.53
CA GLY A 217 -35.59 15.96 15.67
C GLY A 217 -34.65 16.53 16.74
N VAL A 218 -33.54 15.85 17.03
CA VAL A 218 -32.56 16.18 18.09
C VAL A 218 -31.15 16.44 17.57
N GLU A 219 -31.02 16.69 16.26
CA GLU A 219 -29.73 16.92 15.58
C GLU A 219 -28.88 18.01 16.25
N THR A 220 -29.51 19.12 16.65
CA THR A 220 -28.83 20.23 17.34
C THR A 220 -28.20 19.76 18.66
N GLN A 221 -28.95 19.00 19.46
CA GLN A 221 -28.47 18.49 20.74
C GLN A 221 -27.35 17.46 20.57
N ILE A 222 -27.45 16.58 19.55
CA ILE A 222 -26.38 15.63 19.24
C ILE A 222 -25.11 16.37 18.85
N ARG A 223 -25.20 17.38 17.98
CA ARG A 223 -24.06 18.19 17.57
C ARG A 223 -23.40 18.88 18.76
N GLU A 224 -24.17 19.50 19.65
CA GLU A 224 -23.63 20.14 20.86
C GLU A 224 -22.85 19.16 21.74
N ILE A 225 -23.34 17.94 21.92
CA ILE A 225 -22.64 16.89 22.69
C ILE A 225 -21.37 16.44 21.96
N THR A 226 -21.43 16.24 20.64
CA THR A 226 -20.27 15.86 19.81
C THR A 226 -19.17 16.92 19.90
N GLU A 227 -19.51 18.20 19.79
CA GLU A 227 -18.56 19.29 19.89
C GLU A 227 -17.88 19.36 21.27
N ARG A 228 -18.64 19.15 22.35
CA ARG A 228 -18.08 19.07 23.72
C ARG A 228 -17.10 17.91 23.86
N ALA A 229 -17.42 16.75 23.27
CA ALA A 229 -16.54 15.60 23.27
C ALA A 229 -15.25 15.87 22.47
N MET A 230 -15.36 16.51 21.32
CA MET A 230 -14.20 16.92 20.50
C MET A 230 -13.31 17.96 21.19
N ARG A 231 -13.88 18.80 22.08
CA ARG A 231 -13.13 19.71 22.96
C ARG A 231 -12.53 19.03 24.20
N GLY A 232 -12.79 17.74 24.40
CA GLY A 232 -12.32 16.97 25.56
C GLY A 232 -13.07 17.28 26.87
N GLU A 233 -14.23 17.94 26.80
CA GLU A 233 -15.03 18.27 28.00
C GLU A 233 -15.74 17.03 28.57
N ILE A 234 -16.01 16.04 27.73
CA ILE A 234 -16.63 14.76 28.09
C ILE A 234 -15.88 13.63 27.38
N ASP A 235 -15.75 12.49 28.04
CA ASP A 235 -15.15 11.31 27.43
C ASP A 235 -16.04 10.70 26.34
N PHE A 236 -15.47 9.82 25.52
CA PHE A 236 -16.15 9.21 24.39
C PHE A 236 -17.39 8.40 24.80
N GLU A 237 -17.28 7.59 25.86
CA GLU A 237 -18.37 6.74 26.33
C GLU A 237 -19.54 7.60 26.85
N ALA A 238 -19.25 8.60 27.67
CA ALA A 238 -20.24 9.55 28.17
C ALA A 238 -20.91 10.32 27.03
N SER A 239 -20.14 10.79 26.05
CA SER A 239 -20.67 11.44 24.84
C SER A 239 -21.59 10.51 24.05
N LEU A 240 -21.17 9.27 23.80
CA LEU A 240 -21.96 8.32 23.04
C LEU A 240 -23.26 7.96 23.78
N ARG A 241 -23.20 7.68 25.09
CA ARG A 241 -24.40 7.41 25.90
C ARG A 241 -25.35 8.60 25.92
N ALA A 242 -24.84 9.83 26.06
CA ALA A 242 -25.66 11.03 26.05
C ALA A 242 -26.36 11.26 24.70
N ARG A 243 -25.66 11.03 23.58
CA ARG A 243 -26.25 11.12 22.23
C ARG A 243 -27.29 10.04 21.99
N VAL A 244 -27.02 8.80 22.41
CA VAL A 244 -27.98 7.69 22.27
C VAL A 244 -29.22 7.88 23.15
N ALA A 245 -29.08 8.48 24.34
CA ALA A 245 -30.23 8.78 25.21
C ALA A 245 -31.26 9.71 24.54
N LEU A 246 -30.81 10.62 23.66
CA LEU A 246 -31.70 11.50 22.90
C LEU A 246 -32.58 10.77 21.87
N LEU A 247 -32.26 9.51 21.57
CA LEU A 247 -32.98 8.67 20.60
C LEU A 247 -34.10 7.85 21.26
N GLU A 248 -34.31 7.98 22.58
CA GLU A 248 -35.34 7.24 23.31
C GLU A 248 -36.74 7.47 22.73
N GLY A 249 -37.48 6.37 22.55
CA GLY A 249 -38.86 6.39 22.08
C GLY A 249 -39.05 6.35 20.56
N LEU A 250 -37.96 6.49 19.79
CA LEU A 250 -37.96 6.24 18.34
C LEU A 250 -38.40 4.80 18.03
N ASP A 251 -39.22 4.66 17.00
CA ASP A 251 -39.62 3.36 16.47
C ASP A 251 -38.45 2.68 15.74
N GLU A 252 -38.29 1.36 15.90
CA GLU A 252 -37.18 0.61 15.31
C GLU A 252 -37.13 0.68 13.78
N SER A 253 -38.26 0.99 13.12
CA SER A 253 -38.32 1.22 11.68
C SER A 253 -37.37 2.33 11.20
N VAL A 254 -36.99 3.27 12.08
CA VAL A 254 -35.99 4.30 11.79
C VAL A 254 -34.66 3.71 11.35
N ILE A 255 -34.27 2.54 11.88
CA ILE A 255 -33.02 1.86 11.50
C ILE A 255 -33.05 1.53 10.00
N SER A 256 -34.19 1.06 9.49
CA SER A 256 -34.35 0.77 8.06
C SER A 256 -34.35 2.03 7.21
N GLN A 257 -34.91 3.14 7.72
CA GLN A 257 -34.90 4.43 7.03
C GLN A 257 -33.48 5.02 6.94
N VAL A 258 -32.68 4.89 8.00
CA VAL A 258 -31.27 5.32 8.01
C VAL A 258 -30.45 4.47 7.07
N ARG A 259 -30.63 3.15 7.05
CA ARG A 259 -29.92 2.25 6.11
C ARG A 259 -30.07 2.69 4.64
N ASN A 260 -31.25 3.17 4.24
CA ASN A 260 -31.51 3.62 2.87
C ASN A 260 -30.82 4.95 2.52
N GLN A 261 -30.27 5.66 3.50
CA GLN A 261 -29.55 6.94 3.31
C GLN A 261 -28.03 6.76 3.32
N ILE A 262 -27.54 5.56 3.65
CA ILE A 262 -26.11 5.28 3.72
C ILE A 262 -25.53 5.25 2.31
N VAL A 263 -24.47 6.02 2.11
CA VAL A 263 -23.71 6.06 0.87
C VAL A 263 -22.29 5.63 1.18
N LEU A 264 -21.81 4.62 0.45
CA LEU A 264 -20.41 4.21 0.50
C LEU A 264 -19.50 5.35 0.05
N THR A 265 -18.39 5.51 0.74
CA THR A 265 -17.32 6.42 0.31
C THR A 265 -16.86 6.03 -1.10
N PRO A 266 -16.62 7.00 -2.01
CA PRO A 266 -16.12 6.70 -3.34
C PRO A 266 -14.89 5.79 -3.28
N GLY A 267 -14.88 4.72 -4.08
CA GLY A 267 -13.81 3.72 -4.07
C GLY A 267 -13.92 2.65 -2.97
N ALA A 268 -14.80 2.78 -1.97
CA ALA A 268 -14.90 1.79 -0.88
C ALA A 268 -15.18 0.37 -1.38
N ARG A 269 -16.17 0.21 -2.27
CA ARG A 269 -16.48 -1.10 -2.88
C ARG A 269 -15.30 -1.65 -3.67
N THR A 270 -14.60 -0.79 -4.41
CA THR A 270 -13.41 -1.15 -5.19
C THR A 270 -12.28 -1.61 -4.27
N LEU A 271 -12.01 -0.88 -3.19
CA LEU A 271 -11.02 -1.26 -2.17
C LEU A 271 -11.31 -2.66 -1.62
N VAL A 272 -12.50 -2.87 -1.07
CA VAL A 272 -12.88 -4.14 -0.44
C VAL A 272 -12.79 -5.29 -1.43
N THR A 273 -13.40 -5.13 -2.61
CA THR A 273 -13.45 -6.20 -3.63
C THR A 273 -12.05 -6.55 -4.15
N THR A 274 -11.19 -5.56 -4.37
CA THR A 274 -9.82 -5.80 -4.86
C THR A 274 -8.99 -6.51 -3.81
N LEU A 275 -9.02 -6.06 -2.55
CA LEU A 275 -8.31 -6.71 -1.44
C LEU A 275 -8.72 -8.18 -1.29
N GLN A 276 -10.03 -8.46 -1.28
CA GLN A 276 -10.55 -9.82 -1.20
C GLN A 276 -10.08 -10.71 -2.37
N LYS A 277 -10.04 -10.18 -3.60
CA LYS A 277 -9.55 -10.91 -4.78
C LYS A 277 -8.06 -11.22 -4.71
N LEU A 278 -7.28 -10.36 -4.06
CA LEU A 278 -5.86 -10.57 -3.79
C LEU A 278 -5.61 -11.50 -2.59
N GLY A 279 -6.67 -12.02 -1.95
CA GLY A 279 -6.57 -12.92 -0.80
C GLY A 279 -6.30 -12.20 0.52
N HIS A 280 -6.42 -10.87 0.55
CA HIS A 280 -6.40 -10.08 1.78
C HIS A 280 -7.75 -10.13 2.50
N SER A 281 -7.70 -10.00 3.81
CA SER A 281 -8.91 -9.97 4.64
C SER A 281 -9.28 -8.52 4.94
N VAL A 282 -10.58 -8.27 4.98
CA VAL A 282 -11.14 -6.96 5.34
C VAL A 282 -12.03 -7.13 6.55
N ALA A 283 -11.91 -6.22 7.51
CA ALA A 283 -12.74 -6.13 8.70
C ALA A 283 -13.16 -4.68 8.94
N VAL A 284 -14.19 -4.47 9.77
CA VAL A 284 -14.62 -3.13 10.16
C VAL A 284 -14.83 -3.01 11.67
N VAL A 285 -14.47 -1.85 12.23
CA VAL A 285 -14.67 -1.56 13.64
C VAL A 285 -15.27 -0.16 13.80
N SER A 286 -16.51 -0.11 14.27
CA SER A 286 -17.31 1.11 14.30
C SER A 286 -17.70 1.51 15.72
N GLY A 287 -17.68 2.82 15.98
CA GLY A 287 -18.36 3.41 17.14
C GLY A 287 -19.88 3.55 16.95
N GLY A 288 -20.38 3.34 15.72
CA GLY A 288 -21.79 3.31 15.37
C GLY A 288 -22.47 1.99 15.75
N PHE A 289 -23.56 1.66 15.05
CA PHE A 289 -24.49 0.63 15.50
C PHE A 289 -24.57 -0.57 14.55
N THR A 290 -24.40 -1.78 15.10
CA THR A 290 -24.49 -3.06 14.40
C THR A 290 -25.76 -3.15 13.55
N ALA A 291 -26.91 -2.80 14.12
CA ALA A 291 -28.18 -2.85 13.42
C ALA A 291 -28.22 -1.95 12.18
N VAL A 292 -27.43 -0.88 12.11
CA VAL A 292 -27.40 -0.02 10.92
C VAL A 292 -26.43 -0.55 9.87
N ILE A 293 -25.23 -0.97 10.28
CA ILE A 293 -24.11 -1.27 9.37
C ILE A 293 -24.11 -2.71 8.84
N GLU A 294 -24.70 -3.66 9.57
CA GLU A 294 -24.59 -5.09 9.27
C GLU A 294 -25.06 -5.49 7.85
N PRO A 295 -26.19 -4.96 7.31
CA PRO A 295 -26.57 -5.28 5.94
C PRO A 295 -25.53 -4.87 4.89
N LEU A 296 -24.92 -3.70 5.07
CA LEU A 296 -23.88 -3.18 4.17
C LEU A 296 -22.61 -4.04 4.24
N ILE A 297 -22.21 -4.44 5.45
CA ILE A 297 -21.05 -5.31 5.68
C ILE A 297 -21.25 -6.66 5.00
N LYS A 298 -22.46 -7.24 5.11
CA LYS A 298 -22.82 -8.50 4.44
C LYS A 298 -22.80 -8.36 2.92
N GLU A 299 -23.30 -7.25 2.39
CA GLU A 299 -23.26 -6.95 0.95
C GLU A 299 -21.82 -6.90 0.41
N LEU A 300 -20.88 -6.39 1.21
CA LEU A 300 -19.46 -6.32 0.90
C LEU A 300 -18.69 -7.61 1.20
N ASN A 301 -19.36 -8.68 1.64
CA ASN A 301 -18.76 -9.96 2.04
C ASN A 301 -17.66 -9.82 3.13
N ILE A 302 -17.81 -8.84 4.02
CA ILE A 302 -16.88 -8.63 5.13
C ILE A 302 -17.25 -9.58 6.26
N SER A 303 -16.31 -10.45 6.64
CA SER A 303 -16.57 -11.53 7.61
C SER A 303 -16.39 -11.11 9.07
N HIS A 304 -15.57 -10.08 9.32
CA HIS A 304 -15.25 -9.62 10.67
C HIS A 304 -15.75 -8.19 10.86
N TYR A 305 -16.56 -7.99 11.89
CA TYR A 305 -16.98 -6.66 12.29
C TYR A 305 -17.26 -6.55 13.78
N ARG A 306 -17.08 -5.36 14.34
CA ARG A 306 -17.43 -5.02 15.73
C ARG A 306 -18.03 -3.62 15.79
N ALA A 307 -19.18 -3.48 16.43
CA ALA A 307 -19.87 -2.21 16.60
C ALA A 307 -20.74 -2.20 17.87
N ASN A 308 -21.25 -1.03 18.27
CA ASN A 308 -22.17 -0.91 19.39
C ASN A 308 -23.56 -1.46 19.02
N SER A 309 -24.37 -1.77 20.03
CA SER A 309 -25.73 -2.31 19.82
C SER A 309 -26.76 -1.49 20.58
N LEU A 310 -27.69 -0.86 19.86
CA LEU A 310 -28.82 -0.14 20.47
C LEU A 310 -29.75 -1.13 21.17
N GLU A 311 -30.22 -0.78 22.37
CA GLU A 311 -31.25 -1.54 23.07
C GLU A 311 -32.63 -1.21 22.48
N ILE A 312 -33.37 -2.26 22.10
CA ILE A 312 -34.70 -2.16 21.53
C ILE A 312 -35.66 -3.01 22.38
N ILE A 313 -36.72 -2.38 22.88
CA ILE A 313 -37.76 -3.05 23.67
C ILE A 313 -39.13 -2.64 23.13
N GLY A 314 -39.97 -3.62 22.79
CA GLY A 314 -41.31 -3.36 22.27
C GLY A 314 -41.31 -2.58 20.93
N GLY A 315 -40.31 -2.82 20.08
CA GLY A 315 -40.16 -2.13 18.79
C GLY A 315 -39.69 -0.68 18.89
N LYS A 316 -39.16 -0.26 20.05
CA LYS A 316 -38.68 1.11 20.28
C LYS A 316 -37.28 1.16 20.85
N LEU A 317 -36.52 2.17 20.45
CA LEU A 317 -35.22 2.48 21.05
C LEU A 317 -35.42 2.93 22.50
N THR A 318 -34.65 2.36 23.43
CA THR A 318 -34.73 2.73 24.86
C THR A 318 -33.78 3.88 25.24
N GLY A 319 -33.00 4.38 24.28
CA GLY A 319 -31.93 5.35 24.53
C GLY A 319 -30.70 4.76 25.22
N LYS A 320 -30.53 3.42 25.22
CA LYS A 320 -29.39 2.73 25.81
C LYS A 320 -28.61 1.89 24.81
N ILE A 321 -27.38 1.58 25.17
CA ILE A 321 -26.47 0.69 24.43
C ILE A 321 -26.30 -0.59 25.24
N THR A 322 -26.37 -1.73 24.57
CA THR A 322 -26.13 -3.05 25.13
C THR A 322 -24.69 -3.49 24.91
N GLY A 323 -24.16 -4.28 25.84
CA GLY A 323 -22.80 -4.85 25.76
C GLY A 323 -21.68 -3.86 26.09
N LYS A 324 -20.46 -4.25 25.72
CA LYS A 324 -19.25 -3.43 25.87
C LYS A 324 -19.25 -2.33 24.81
N ILE A 325 -18.99 -1.10 25.22
CA ILE A 325 -18.87 0.02 24.27
C ILE A 325 -17.59 -0.11 23.45
N ILE A 326 -17.72 0.14 22.15
CA ILE A 326 -16.60 0.18 21.21
C ILE A 326 -16.01 1.59 21.25
N ASP A 327 -15.14 1.80 22.24
CA ASP A 327 -14.33 3.00 22.38
C ASP A 327 -12.97 2.87 21.66
N ARG A 328 -12.10 3.87 21.83
CA ARG A 328 -10.78 3.93 21.22
C ARG A 328 -9.92 2.69 21.53
N ALA A 329 -9.89 2.25 22.78
CA ALA A 329 -9.13 1.08 23.19
C ALA A 329 -9.75 -0.23 22.65
N ALA A 330 -11.09 -0.33 22.63
CA ALA A 330 -11.80 -1.46 22.07
C ALA A 330 -11.59 -1.59 20.55
N LYS A 331 -11.36 -0.49 19.83
CA LYS A 331 -10.98 -0.56 18.40
C LYS A 331 -9.62 -1.24 18.20
N ALA A 332 -8.64 -0.88 19.01
CA ALA A 332 -7.32 -1.52 18.98
C ALA A 332 -7.37 -2.99 19.43
N GLU A 333 -8.23 -3.33 20.41
CA GLU A 333 -8.49 -4.72 20.79
C GLU A 333 -9.11 -5.51 19.65
N ALA A 334 -10.09 -4.95 18.95
CA ALA A 334 -10.74 -5.60 17.81
C ALA A 334 -9.76 -5.89 16.66
N LEU A 335 -8.87 -4.95 16.34
CA LEU A 335 -7.78 -5.17 15.38
C LEU A 335 -6.95 -6.41 15.75
N ARG A 336 -6.51 -6.52 17.01
CA ARG A 336 -5.70 -7.64 17.50
C ARG A 336 -6.47 -8.97 17.45
N ASP A 337 -7.74 -8.94 17.83
CA ASP A 337 -8.61 -10.13 17.79
C ASP A 337 -8.81 -10.63 16.35
N PHE A 338 -9.05 -9.71 15.41
CA PHE A 338 -9.21 -10.04 14.00
C PHE A 338 -7.90 -10.53 13.37
N ALA A 339 -6.77 -9.90 13.70
CA ALA A 339 -5.45 -10.35 13.24
C ALA A 339 -5.18 -11.80 13.67
N LYS A 340 -5.46 -12.11 14.94
CA LYS A 340 -5.34 -13.46 15.48
C LYS A 340 -6.29 -14.45 14.79
N ALA A 341 -7.54 -14.05 14.52
CA ALA A 341 -8.51 -14.90 13.83
C ALA A 341 -8.11 -15.22 12.39
N GLU A 342 -7.47 -14.26 11.71
CA GLU A 342 -7.01 -14.38 10.32
C GLU A 342 -5.62 -15.01 10.16
N GLY A 343 -4.92 -15.24 11.27
CA GLY A 343 -3.57 -15.78 11.30
C GLY A 343 -2.53 -14.83 10.70
N VAL A 344 -2.71 -13.52 10.89
CA VAL A 344 -1.77 -12.49 10.43
C VAL A 344 -1.10 -11.80 11.62
N GLU A 345 0.17 -11.45 11.46
CA GLU A 345 0.92 -10.68 12.46
C GLU A 345 0.51 -9.21 12.43
N LEU A 346 0.71 -8.47 13.52
CA LEU A 346 0.27 -7.07 13.61
C LEU A 346 0.97 -6.17 12.58
N GLU A 347 2.22 -6.46 12.25
CA GLU A 347 2.99 -5.77 11.22
C GLU A 347 2.39 -5.94 9.80
N GLN A 348 1.51 -6.92 9.62
CA GLN A 348 0.78 -7.19 8.37
C GLN A 348 -0.63 -6.59 8.37
N THR A 349 -1.01 -5.89 9.45
CA THR A 349 -2.31 -5.24 9.56
C THR A 349 -2.25 -3.79 9.10
N ILE A 350 -3.35 -3.32 8.52
CA ILE A 350 -3.56 -1.93 8.10
C ILE A 350 -4.81 -1.44 8.81
N ALA A 351 -4.72 -0.30 9.48
CA ALA A 351 -5.87 0.37 10.08
C ALA A 351 -6.18 1.65 9.30
N ILE A 352 -7.46 1.88 9.00
CA ILE A 352 -7.92 3.09 8.28
C ILE A 352 -9.00 3.78 9.12
N GLY A 353 -8.82 5.06 9.42
CA GLY A 353 -9.81 5.87 10.14
C GLY A 353 -9.61 7.37 9.92
N ASP A 354 -10.60 8.16 10.32
CA ASP A 354 -10.61 9.62 10.17
C ASP A 354 -10.57 10.36 11.52
N GLY A 355 -10.95 9.67 12.61
CA GLY A 355 -11.32 10.28 13.88
C GLY A 355 -10.36 9.97 15.03
N ALA A 356 -10.45 10.78 16.09
CA ALA A 356 -9.63 10.60 17.29
C ALA A 356 -9.93 9.28 18.05
N ASN A 357 -11.11 8.70 17.81
CA ASN A 357 -11.54 7.38 18.24
C ASN A 357 -10.75 6.24 17.57
N ASP A 358 -10.04 6.49 16.46
CA ASP A 358 -9.26 5.49 15.74
C ASP A 358 -7.79 5.46 16.12
N LEU A 359 -7.31 6.46 16.87
CA LEU A 359 -5.89 6.66 17.14
C LEU A 359 -5.19 5.44 17.75
N ASP A 360 -5.82 4.70 18.66
CA ASP A 360 -5.18 3.47 19.21
C ASP A 360 -5.20 2.30 18.22
N MET A 361 -6.19 2.24 17.34
CA MET A 361 -6.26 1.23 16.28
C MET A 361 -5.21 1.52 15.20
N ILE A 362 -5.09 2.78 14.79
CA ILE A 362 -4.07 3.30 13.86
C ILE A 362 -2.67 3.02 14.42
N ALA A 363 -2.41 3.38 15.68
CA ALA A 363 -1.11 3.17 16.32
C ALA A 363 -0.77 1.70 16.58
N ALA A 364 -1.77 0.81 16.66
CA ALA A 364 -1.54 -0.62 16.88
C ALA A 364 -1.31 -1.42 15.59
N ALA A 365 -1.62 -0.86 14.42
CA ALA A 365 -1.45 -1.51 13.14
C ALA A 365 0.00 -1.43 12.64
N GLY A 366 0.37 -2.31 11.71
CA GLY A 366 1.66 -2.22 11.00
C GLY A 366 1.73 -1.04 10.03
N LEU A 367 0.57 -0.60 9.53
CA LEU A 367 0.40 0.64 8.78
C LEU A 367 -0.93 1.31 9.17
N GLY A 368 -0.85 2.38 9.93
CA GLY A 368 -1.98 3.24 10.27
C GLY A 368 -2.19 4.33 9.20
N ILE A 369 -3.39 4.39 8.63
CA ILE A 369 -3.76 5.34 7.57
C ILE A 369 -4.85 6.29 8.08
N ALA A 370 -4.55 7.57 8.04
CA ALA A 370 -5.51 8.65 8.30
C ALA A 370 -6.23 9.05 7.00
N PHE A 371 -7.49 8.61 6.83
CA PHE A 371 -8.29 8.92 5.64
C PHE A 371 -9.14 10.18 5.85
N ASN A 372 -8.91 11.23 5.05
CA ASN A 372 -9.58 12.54 5.16
C ASN A 372 -9.70 13.06 6.60
N ALA A 373 -8.70 12.73 7.41
CA ALA A 373 -8.79 12.80 8.85
C ALA A 373 -8.54 14.21 9.41
N LYS A 374 -8.92 14.41 10.67
CA LYS A 374 -8.62 15.64 11.42
C LYS A 374 -7.10 15.79 11.65
N PRO A 375 -6.57 17.01 11.84
CA PRO A 375 -5.13 17.24 11.98
C PRO A 375 -4.43 16.38 13.06
N ALA A 376 -5.09 16.16 14.20
CA ALA A 376 -4.54 15.34 15.28
C ALA A 376 -4.37 13.86 14.89
N VAL A 377 -5.23 13.35 14.01
CA VAL A 377 -5.18 11.98 13.50
C VAL A 377 -4.13 11.86 12.40
N LYS A 378 -4.09 12.84 11.49
CA LYS A 378 -3.05 12.92 10.46
C LYS A 378 -1.64 12.93 11.06
N ALA A 379 -1.44 13.68 12.14
CA ALA A 379 -0.14 13.78 12.81
C ALA A 379 0.30 12.49 13.53
N ALA A 380 -0.63 11.58 13.81
CA ALA A 380 -0.37 10.35 14.56
C ALA A 380 -0.36 9.09 13.69
N ALA A 381 -0.79 9.19 12.42
CA ALA A 381 -0.81 8.07 11.49
C ALA A 381 0.51 7.93 10.75
N ASP A 382 0.85 6.70 10.33
CA ASP A 382 2.03 6.43 9.50
C ASP A 382 1.91 7.05 8.10
N SER A 383 0.68 7.17 7.61
CA SER A 383 0.37 7.72 6.30
C SER A 383 -0.99 8.40 6.31
N THR A 384 -1.20 9.30 5.35
CA THR A 384 -2.48 9.98 5.13
C THR A 384 -3.04 9.62 3.77
N VAL A 385 -4.35 9.73 3.61
CA VAL A 385 -5.00 9.79 2.30
C VAL A 385 -5.95 10.98 2.34
N SER A 386 -5.61 12.03 1.61
CA SER A 386 -6.35 13.29 1.56
C SER A 386 -7.25 13.40 0.33
N ALA A 387 -7.16 12.45 -0.60
CA ALA A 387 -8.09 12.33 -1.71
C ALA A 387 -9.45 11.78 -1.24
N PRO A 388 -10.59 12.20 -1.82
CA PRO A 388 -11.92 11.73 -1.44
C PRO A 388 -12.26 10.32 -2.00
N TYR A 389 -11.24 9.51 -2.28
CA TYR A 389 -11.36 8.19 -2.89
C TYR A 389 -10.66 7.14 -2.01
N LEU A 390 -11.44 6.28 -1.36
CA LEU A 390 -10.94 5.29 -0.42
C LEU A 390 -10.09 4.19 -1.09
N ASP A 391 -10.31 3.91 -2.37
CA ASP A 391 -9.48 3.01 -3.17
C ASP A 391 -8.07 3.55 -3.45
N SER A 392 -7.78 4.83 -3.15
CA SER A 392 -6.41 5.36 -3.20
C SER A 392 -5.46 4.63 -2.25
N VAL A 393 -5.99 4.00 -1.20
CA VAL A 393 -5.23 3.15 -0.29
C VAL A 393 -4.59 1.98 -1.03
N LEU A 394 -5.23 1.43 -2.07
CA LEU A 394 -4.65 0.34 -2.87
C LEU A 394 -3.27 0.75 -3.45
N TYR A 395 -3.14 1.99 -3.90
CA TYR A 395 -1.89 2.51 -4.46
C TYR A 395 -0.79 2.62 -3.40
N LEU A 396 -1.13 3.03 -2.17
CA LEU A 396 -0.19 3.02 -1.04
C LEU A 396 0.32 1.61 -0.72
N LEU A 397 -0.50 0.59 -0.98
CA LEU A 397 -0.14 -0.82 -0.82
C LEU A 397 0.65 -1.38 -2.00
N GLY A 398 0.93 -0.56 -3.02
CA GLY A 398 1.67 -0.95 -4.20
C GLY A 398 0.84 -1.65 -5.28
N ILE A 399 -0.49 -1.68 -5.13
CA ILE A 399 -1.40 -2.25 -6.12
C ILE A 399 -1.62 -1.18 -7.19
N THR A 400 -1.36 -1.50 -8.44
CA THR A 400 -1.45 -0.57 -9.57
C THR A 400 -2.89 -0.35 -10.03
N ARG A 401 -3.14 0.77 -10.70
CA ARG A 401 -4.46 1.06 -11.27
C ARG A 401 -4.89 0.00 -12.28
N GLU A 402 -3.95 -0.46 -13.09
CA GLU A 402 -4.16 -1.49 -14.10
C GLU A 402 -4.62 -2.81 -13.47
N GLU A 403 -4.02 -3.21 -12.34
CA GLU A 403 -4.45 -4.40 -11.56
C GLU A 403 -5.86 -4.24 -10.99
N VAL A 404 -6.21 -3.04 -10.50
CA VAL A 404 -7.57 -2.74 -10.01
C VAL A 404 -8.61 -2.87 -11.12
N GLU A 405 -8.28 -2.38 -12.32
CA GLU A 405 -9.16 -2.48 -13.49
C GLU A 405 -9.33 -3.94 -13.93
N GLU A 406 -8.24 -4.70 -14.03
CA GLU A 406 -8.29 -6.13 -14.38
C GLU A 406 -9.14 -6.93 -13.38
N ALA A 407 -8.96 -6.67 -12.08
CA ALA A 407 -9.77 -7.28 -11.04
C ALA A 407 -11.26 -6.96 -11.22
N SER A 408 -11.59 -5.72 -11.60
CA SER A 408 -12.97 -5.26 -11.81
C SER A 408 -13.62 -5.89 -13.05
N PHE A 409 -12.89 -6.01 -14.18
CA PHE A 409 -13.40 -6.62 -15.42
C PHE A 409 -13.78 -8.10 -15.26
N LYS A 410 -13.08 -8.86 -14.40
CA LYS A 410 -13.43 -10.27 -14.13
C LYS A 410 -14.73 -10.42 -13.33
N ALA A 411 -15.20 -9.39 -12.63
CA ALA A 411 -16.49 -9.41 -11.92
C ALA A 411 -17.68 -9.21 -12.87
N GLY A 412 -17.55 -8.40 -13.92
CA GLY A 412 -18.63 -8.14 -14.89
C GLY A 412 -18.87 -9.24 -15.94
N LYS A 413 -18.12 -10.35 -15.91
CA LYS A 413 -18.30 -11.52 -16.80
C LYS A 413 -18.96 -12.72 -16.11
N ARG A 414 -19.44 -12.55 -14.88
CA ARG A 414 -20.29 -13.52 -14.17
C ARG A 414 -21.65 -12.89 -13.87
N GLU A 415 -22.39 -12.57 -14.92
CA GLU A 415 -23.85 -12.41 -14.89
C GLU A 415 -24.46 -13.21 -16.04
#